data_AF-A0ABD2G7H4-F1
#
_entry.id   AF-A0ABD2G7H4-F1
#
_cell.length_a   1.000
_cell.length_b   1.000
_cell.length_c   1.000
_cell.angle_alpha   90.00
_cell.angle_beta   90.00
_cell.angle_gamma   90.00
#
_symmetry.space_group_name_H-M   'P 1'
#
loop_
_entity.id
_entity.type
_entity.pdbx_description
1 polymer ?
#
loop_
_entity_poly.entity_id
_entity_poly.type
_entity_poly.pdbx_seq_one_letter_code
_entity_poly.pdbx_strand_id
1 'polypeptide(L)'
;MIQRSVISVRTLSPSSWPQTSPPSSPPLGPGSTQCLLCLAQVALSASVEIPELWGGPQSKSQLLQCLLKAPQYEVRELALEGVLMRLQEEEEDEEERGHQWLDQTTLSNLTSLALHETHPQCLAKVLSVLCVLSTTTELPWSDGVKMLSQEELLLHLLALAQNSTHSVELHCAALTLVSRLVVQLVSSNPQGASAVACLGQWGALVCACCSEEQPVEVKLMAAKVLVNCTATVLTSSHLPLGLTTTVSLWRSLFTLLQDEDEDVRDSACDFICNVPASLLSTDVTGASVCPPVALDAGVGLLCRLFELWGQVPAGALALTEWLLGDEEANYEAVAEEASSLDDEDFLFEKGGLNLWAEPVQWVKLLHRHVHSLLLGFRQTPGVPGQDQVHQIQTLSTQAQAQALSSQNALDSLPALPQFCLTMEHARLLLRLQRATLALEVLDKLR
;
A
#
# COMPACT_ATOMS: atom_id res chain seq x y z
N MET A 1 -44.52 -49.14 28.61
CA MET A 1 -44.99 -48.54 27.34
C MET A 1 -44.57 -47.09 27.30
N ILE A 2 -43.41 -46.80 26.72
CA ILE A 2 -43.00 -45.46 26.26
C ILE A 2 -42.36 -45.70 24.90
N GLN A 3 -43.00 -45.17 23.86
CA GLN A 3 -42.69 -45.44 22.47
C GLN A 3 -41.54 -44.50 22.05
N ARG A 4 -40.36 -45.06 21.75
CA ARG A 4 -39.24 -44.34 21.14
C ARG A 4 -39.55 -44.13 19.66
N SER A 5 -39.78 -42.89 19.25
CA SER A 5 -39.79 -42.47 17.85
C SER A 5 -38.36 -42.24 17.38
N VAL A 6 -37.84 -43.19 16.62
CA VAL A 6 -36.59 -43.08 15.85
C VAL A 6 -36.90 -42.19 14.63
N ILE A 7 -36.26 -41.02 14.55
CA ILE A 7 -36.27 -40.19 13.33
C ILE A 7 -35.29 -40.83 12.36
N SER A 8 -35.82 -41.46 11.32
CA SER A 8 -35.03 -42.07 10.25
C SER A 8 -34.64 -40.99 9.25
N VAL A 9 -33.37 -40.57 9.26
CA VAL A 9 -32.80 -39.68 8.24
C VAL A 9 -32.70 -40.49 6.94
N ARG A 10 -33.61 -40.25 6.00
CA ARG A 10 -33.50 -40.80 4.65
C ARG A 10 -32.32 -40.12 3.95
N THR A 11 -31.35 -40.94 3.59
CA THR A 11 -30.28 -40.65 2.62
C THR A 11 -30.88 -40.06 1.34
N LEU A 12 -30.54 -38.82 1.01
CA LEU A 12 -30.74 -38.23 -0.32
C LEU A 12 -29.63 -38.73 -1.23
N SER A 13 -29.99 -39.53 -2.24
CA SER A 13 -29.06 -40.00 -3.27
C SER A 13 -28.63 -38.85 -4.20
N PRO A 14 -27.35 -38.77 -4.62
CA PRO A 14 -26.80 -37.66 -5.38
C PRO A 14 -27.02 -37.82 -6.91
N SER A 15 -28.25 -38.09 -7.33
CA SER A 15 -28.54 -38.34 -8.75
C SER A 15 -29.92 -37.84 -9.17
N SER A 16 -30.16 -36.53 -9.07
CA SER A 16 -31.25 -35.86 -9.78
C SER A 16 -31.09 -34.34 -9.77
N TRP A 17 -30.10 -33.82 -10.50
CA TRP A 17 -30.19 -32.46 -11.04
C TRP A 17 -30.21 -32.57 -12.56
N PRO A 18 -31.28 -32.12 -13.25
CA PRO A 18 -31.29 -32.12 -14.70
C PRO A 18 -30.35 -31.03 -15.22
N GLN A 19 -29.43 -31.44 -16.08
CA GLN A 19 -28.69 -30.55 -16.97
C GLN A 19 -29.66 -29.93 -17.98
N THR A 20 -30.04 -28.67 -17.76
CA THR A 20 -30.53 -27.77 -18.83
C THR A 20 -30.28 -26.32 -18.41
N SER A 21 -29.85 -25.50 -19.37
CA SER A 21 -29.69 -24.03 -19.35
C SER A 21 -30.71 -23.28 -18.48
N PRO A 22 -30.35 -22.15 -17.84
CA PRO A 22 -31.06 -21.63 -16.69
C PRO A 22 -32.44 -21.06 -17.10
N PRO A 23 -33.55 -21.57 -16.57
CA PRO A 23 -34.75 -20.75 -16.48
C PRO A 23 -34.50 -19.66 -15.44
N SER A 24 -34.94 -18.44 -15.72
CA SER A 24 -34.97 -17.36 -14.72
C SER A 24 -35.56 -17.89 -13.41
N SER A 25 -34.73 -17.98 -12.37
CA SER A 25 -35.12 -18.49 -11.07
C SER A 25 -36.34 -17.73 -10.55
N PRO A 26 -37.37 -18.42 -10.01
CA PRO A 26 -38.54 -17.75 -9.47
C PRO A 26 -38.12 -16.76 -8.37
N PRO A 27 -38.79 -15.60 -8.23
CA PRO A 27 -38.45 -14.65 -7.18
C PRO A 27 -38.53 -15.35 -5.83
N LEU A 28 -37.39 -15.38 -5.17
CA LEU A 28 -37.19 -15.91 -3.83
C LEU A 28 -38.16 -15.22 -2.87
N GLY A 29 -39.00 -16.01 -2.18
CA GLY A 29 -39.98 -15.48 -1.22
C GLY A 29 -39.29 -14.76 -0.04
N PRO A 30 -40.01 -13.88 0.68
CA PRO A 30 -39.46 -13.19 1.84
C PRO A 30 -38.88 -14.19 2.86
N GLY A 31 -37.67 -13.92 3.37
CA GLY A 31 -36.97 -14.77 4.35
C GLY A 31 -36.17 -15.94 3.77
N SER A 32 -36.22 -16.18 2.45
CA SER A 32 -35.44 -17.24 1.80
C SER A 32 -33.93 -17.01 1.85
N THR A 33 -33.45 -15.77 1.68
CA THR A 33 -32.03 -15.43 1.86
C THR A 33 -31.57 -15.74 3.28
N GLN A 34 -32.36 -15.39 4.30
CA GLN A 34 -32.02 -15.70 5.70
C GLN A 34 -31.93 -17.21 5.94
N CYS A 35 -32.85 -17.98 5.37
CA CYS A 35 -32.81 -19.45 5.44
C CYS A 35 -31.53 -20.00 4.78
N LEU A 36 -31.17 -19.48 3.61
CA LEU A 36 -29.94 -19.86 2.92
C LEU A 36 -28.69 -19.49 3.72
N LEU A 37 -28.67 -18.34 4.39
CA LEU A 37 -27.57 -17.94 5.28
C LEU A 37 -27.44 -18.89 6.47
N CYS A 38 -28.54 -19.28 7.12
CA CYS A 38 -28.50 -20.26 8.20
C CYS A 38 -27.97 -21.62 7.72
N LEU A 39 -28.38 -22.08 6.53
CA LEU A 39 -27.85 -23.32 5.95
C LEU A 39 -26.37 -23.18 5.57
N ALA A 40 -25.97 -22.02 5.08
CA ALA A 40 -24.59 -21.73 4.71
C ALA A 40 -23.66 -21.75 5.94
N GLN A 41 -24.09 -21.22 7.08
CA GLN A 41 -23.34 -21.32 8.34
C GLN A 41 -23.09 -22.78 8.75
N VAL A 42 -24.12 -23.63 8.64
CA VAL A 42 -23.98 -25.07 8.94
C VAL A 42 -23.02 -25.74 7.96
N ALA A 43 -23.13 -25.44 6.67
CA ALA A 43 -22.25 -25.98 5.64
C ALA A 43 -20.80 -25.51 5.81
N LEU A 44 -20.59 -24.24 6.16
CA LEU A 44 -19.29 -23.65 6.43
C LEU A 44 -18.63 -24.28 7.66
N SER A 45 -19.38 -24.43 8.76
CA SER A 45 -18.91 -25.13 9.96
C SER A 45 -18.47 -26.57 9.66
N ALA A 46 -19.23 -27.27 8.81
CA ALA A 46 -18.94 -28.64 8.40
C ALA A 46 -17.75 -28.79 7.44
N SER A 47 -17.41 -27.73 6.69
CA SER A 47 -16.43 -27.79 5.62
C SER A 47 -15.11 -27.11 5.94
N VAL A 48 -15.12 -26.02 6.71
CA VAL A 48 -13.97 -25.14 6.92
C VAL A 48 -13.64 -24.99 8.41
N GLU A 49 -14.60 -24.61 9.24
CA GLU A 49 -14.31 -24.18 10.62
C GLU A 49 -13.98 -25.35 11.56
N ILE A 50 -14.87 -26.36 11.62
CA ILE A 50 -14.70 -27.49 12.56
C ILE A 50 -14.99 -28.82 11.85
N PRO A 51 -14.27 -29.13 10.76
CA PRO A 51 -14.59 -30.27 9.91
C PRO A 51 -14.55 -31.60 10.66
N GLU A 52 -13.76 -31.76 11.71
CA GLU A 52 -13.62 -33.00 12.49
C GLU A 52 -14.94 -33.48 13.11
N LEU A 53 -15.85 -32.55 13.41
CA LEU A 53 -17.14 -32.85 14.03
C LEU A 53 -18.20 -33.40 13.06
N TRP A 54 -17.97 -33.30 11.74
CA TRP A 54 -19.01 -33.50 10.72
C TRP A 54 -18.81 -34.72 9.80
N GLY A 55 -17.74 -35.52 9.95
CA GLY A 55 -17.54 -36.78 9.20
C GLY A 55 -16.44 -36.75 8.13
N GLY A 56 -16.54 -37.55 7.06
CA GLY A 56 -15.46 -37.82 6.09
C GLY A 56 -15.09 -36.65 5.14
N PRO A 57 -13.86 -36.61 4.58
CA PRO A 57 -13.30 -35.44 3.90
C PRO A 57 -13.93 -35.08 2.54
N GLN A 58 -14.38 -36.06 1.74
CA GLN A 58 -14.88 -35.80 0.38
C GLN A 58 -16.20 -35.02 0.32
N SER A 59 -17.06 -35.15 1.33
CA SER A 59 -18.31 -34.37 1.40
C SER A 59 -18.09 -32.91 1.80
N LYS A 60 -16.92 -32.58 2.38
CA LYS A 60 -16.64 -31.26 2.94
C LYS A 60 -16.25 -30.25 1.87
N SER A 61 -15.35 -30.61 0.96
CA SER A 61 -14.96 -29.70 -0.13
C SER A 61 -16.12 -29.42 -1.08
N GLN A 62 -17.02 -30.39 -1.30
CA GLN A 62 -18.23 -30.19 -2.10
C GLN A 62 -19.18 -29.12 -1.51
N LEU A 63 -19.33 -29.08 -0.18
CA LEU A 63 -20.18 -28.09 0.48
C LEU A 63 -19.64 -26.68 0.26
N LEU A 64 -18.34 -26.46 0.48
CA LEU A 64 -17.70 -25.16 0.24
C LEU A 64 -17.84 -24.75 -1.24
N GLN A 65 -17.63 -25.68 -2.17
CA GLN A 65 -17.83 -25.42 -3.60
C GLN A 65 -19.28 -25.01 -3.92
N CYS A 66 -20.28 -25.60 -3.25
CA CYS A 66 -21.68 -25.19 -3.39
C CYS A 66 -21.92 -23.76 -2.86
N LEU A 67 -21.30 -23.40 -1.73
CA LEU A 67 -21.42 -22.07 -1.16
C LEU A 67 -20.80 -21.00 -2.08
N LEU A 68 -19.60 -21.24 -2.60
CA LEU A 68 -18.91 -20.33 -3.52
C LEU A 68 -19.65 -20.15 -4.87
N LYS A 69 -20.48 -21.12 -5.27
CA LYS A 69 -21.30 -21.08 -6.49
C LYS A 69 -22.74 -20.62 -6.25
N ALA A 70 -23.09 -20.25 -5.02
CA ALA A 70 -24.44 -19.81 -4.70
C ALA A 70 -24.80 -18.53 -5.49
N PRO A 71 -26.03 -18.40 -6.00
CA PRO A 71 -26.42 -17.24 -6.78
C PRO A 71 -26.59 -15.98 -5.92
N GLN A 72 -26.79 -16.12 -4.62
CA GLN A 72 -26.84 -15.00 -3.65
C GLN A 72 -25.43 -14.60 -3.27
N TYR A 73 -25.08 -13.32 -3.43
CA TYR A 73 -23.76 -12.83 -3.01
C TYR A 73 -23.59 -12.93 -1.49
N GLU A 74 -24.66 -12.78 -0.71
CA GLU A 74 -24.62 -12.84 0.76
C GLU A 74 -24.15 -14.22 1.26
N VAL A 75 -24.52 -15.28 0.53
CA VAL A 75 -24.09 -16.66 0.84
C VAL A 75 -22.61 -16.85 0.49
N ARG A 76 -22.17 -16.29 -0.65
CA ARG A 76 -20.77 -16.36 -1.07
C ARG A 76 -19.88 -15.55 -0.14
N GLU A 77 -20.29 -14.34 0.20
CA GLU A 77 -19.60 -13.44 1.13
C GLU A 77 -19.45 -14.09 2.52
N LEU A 78 -20.53 -14.66 3.08
CA LEU A 78 -20.46 -15.39 4.35
C LEU A 78 -19.45 -16.55 4.30
N ALA A 79 -19.45 -17.32 3.20
CA ALA A 79 -18.52 -18.43 3.05
C ALA A 79 -17.07 -17.95 2.93
N LEU A 80 -16.84 -16.86 2.21
CA LEU A 80 -15.52 -16.24 2.06
C LEU A 80 -15.03 -15.66 3.37
N GLU A 81 -15.91 -15.11 4.21
CA GLU A 81 -15.55 -14.62 5.55
C GLU A 81 -15.04 -15.77 6.43
N GLY A 82 -15.76 -16.89 6.46
CA GLY A 82 -15.32 -18.07 7.21
C GLY A 82 -14.01 -18.66 6.69
N VAL A 83 -13.83 -18.68 5.37
CA VAL A 83 -12.57 -19.07 4.74
C VAL A 83 -11.43 -18.13 5.14
N LEU A 84 -11.65 -16.82 5.12
CA LEU A 84 -10.63 -15.84 5.48
C LEU A 84 -10.23 -15.97 6.96
N MET A 85 -11.21 -16.08 7.85
CA MET A 85 -10.97 -16.31 9.28
C MET A 85 -10.14 -17.58 9.51
N ARG A 86 -10.50 -18.67 8.84
CA ARG A 86 -9.76 -19.93 8.96
C ARG A 86 -8.32 -19.83 8.47
N LEU A 87 -8.10 -19.12 7.37
CA LEU A 87 -6.75 -18.91 6.84
C LEU A 87 -5.89 -18.07 7.78
N GLN A 88 -6.48 -17.07 8.45
CA GLN A 88 -5.80 -16.22 9.43
C GLN A 88 -5.44 -17.00 10.71
N GLU A 89 -6.35 -17.84 11.21
CA GLU A 89 -6.06 -18.76 12.33
C GLU A 89 -4.87 -19.70 11.99
N GLU A 90 -4.82 -20.20 10.75
CA GLU A 90 -3.71 -21.06 10.28
C GLU A 90 -2.38 -20.31 10.07
N GLU A 91 -2.38 -18.98 9.89
CA GLU A 91 -1.15 -18.18 9.84
C GLU A 91 -0.55 -17.94 11.25
N GLU A 92 -1.38 -17.91 12.30
CA GLU A 92 -0.95 -17.74 13.69
C GLU A 92 -0.37 -19.02 14.31
N ASP A 93 -0.92 -20.17 13.92
CA ASP A 93 -0.42 -21.49 14.29
C ASP A 93 0.71 -21.88 13.33
N GLU A 94 2.00 -21.71 13.71
CA GLU A 94 3.21 -22.02 12.90
C GLU A 94 3.37 -23.49 12.39
N GLU A 95 2.29 -24.28 12.28
CA GLU A 95 2.33 -25.63 11.74
C GLU A 95 2.50 -25.62 10.20
N GLU A 96 3.57 -26.27 9.72
CA GLU A 96 3.92 -26.54 8.31
C GLU A 96 2.85 -27.32 7.49
N ARG A 97 1.64 -27.47 8.01
CA ARG A 97 0.52 -28.13 7.33
C ARG A 97 -0.19 -27.09 6.48
N GLY A 98 0.34 -26.80 5.29
CA GLY A 98 -0.35 -25.98 4.28
C GLY A 98 -1.81 -26.42 4.08
N HIS A 99 -2.66 -25.58 3.50
CA HIS A 99 -4.13 -25.67 3.54
C HIS A 99 -4.74 -26.98 2.96
N GLN A 100 -4.66 -28.11 3.70
CA GLN A 100 -5.06 -29.45 3.24
C GLN A 100 -6.56 -29.57 2.91
N TRP A 101 -7.37 -28.64 3.43
CA TRP A 101 -8.82 -28.58 3.19
C TRP A 101 -9.18 -27.89 1.87
N LEU A 102 -8.24 -27.18 1.24
CA LEU A 102 -8.41 -26.53 -0.06
C LEU A 102 -8.00 -27.48 -1.20
N ASP A 103 -8.97 -27.81 -2.07
CA ASP A 103 -8.72 -28.55 -3.31
C ASP A 103 -8.58 -27.62 -4.53
N GLN A 104 -8.02 -28.15 -5.62
CA GLN A 104 -7.81 -27.40 -6.86
C GLN A 104 -9.11 -26.80 -7.43
N THR A 105 -10.24 -27.47 -7.20
CA THR A 105 -11.55 -27.00 -7.66
C THR A 105 -12.01 -25.79 -6.86
N THR A 106 -11.76 -25.76 -5.55
CA THR A 106 -12.03 -24.61 -4.69
C THR A 106 -11.18 -23.41 -5.11
N LEU A 107 -9.89 -23.62 -5.35
CA LEU A 107 -9.00 -22.56 -5.87
C LEU A 107 -9.50 -22.00 -7.21
N SER A 108 -9.93 -22.87 -8.13
CA SER A 108 -10.49 -22.46 -9.42
C SER A 108 -11.79 -21.66 -9.28
N ASN A 109 -12.64 -22.01 -8.30
CA ASN A 109 -13.84 -21.23 -8.02
C ASN A 109 -13.50 -19.85 -7.45
N LEU A 110 -12.51 -19.75 -6.56
CA LEU A 110 -12.07 -18.47 -5.99
C LEU A 110 -11.48 -17.54 -7.06
N THR A 111 -10.58 -18.04 -7.92
CA THR A 111 -10.01 -17.23 -9.00
C THR A 111 -11.07 -16.86 -10.04
N SER A 112 -12.03 -17.74 -10.32
CA SER A 112 -13.18 -17.41 -11.18
C SER A 112 -14.08 -16.33 -10.57
N LEU A 113 -14.35 -16.39 -9.26
CA LEU A 113 -15.10 -15.35 -8.57
C LEU A 113 -14.38 -13.99 -8.62
N ALA A 114 -13.07 -13.96 -8.46
CA ALA A 114 -12.30 -12.71 -8.53
C ALA A 114 -12.41 -12.00 -9.90
N LEU A 115 -12.66 -12.75 -10.97
CA LEU A 115 -12.78 -12.20 -12.34
C LEU A 115 -14.22 -11.85 -12.74
N HIS A 116 -15.22 -12.39 -12.04
CA HIS A 116 -16.62 -12.36 -12.48
C HIS A 116 -17.61 -11.87 -11.44
N GLU A 117 -17.21 -11.76 -10.17
CA GLU A 117 -18.07 -11.21 -9.13
C GLU A 117 -18.43 -9.75 -9.43
N THR A 118 -19.72 -9.45 -9.38
CA THR A 118 -20.25 -8.11 -9.62
C THR A 118 -20.53 -7.35 -8.33
N HIS A 119 -20.72 -8.07 -7.21
CA HIS A 119 -21.01 -7.43 -5.93
C HIS A 119 -19.72 -6.97 -5.24
N PRO A 120 -19.54 -5.66 -4.94
CA PRO A 120 -18.25 -5.12 -4.51
C PRO A 120 -17.77 -5.69 -3.17
N GLN A 121 -18.65 -5.89 -2.19
CA GLN A 121 -18.27 -6.46 -0.89
C GLN A 121 -17.83 -7.92 -1.01
N CYS A 122 -18.56 -8.71 -1.80
CA CYS A 122 -18.20 -10.11 -2.04
C CYS A 122 -16.87 -10.18 -2.79
N LEU A 123 -16.67 -9.33 -3.82
CA LEU A 123 -15.43 -9.27 -4.57
C LEU A 123 -14.25 -8.90 -3.66
N ALA A 124 -14.41 -7.90 -2.79
CA ALA A 124 -13.38 -7.54 -1.81
C ALA A 124 -12.99 -8.75 -0.94
N LYS A 125 -13.97 -9.53 -0.44
CA LYS A 125 -13.70 -10.74 0.35
C LYS A 125 -12.97 -11.83 -0.46
N VAL A 126 -13.35 -12.05 -1.72
CA VAL A 126 -12.63 -13.00 -2.60
C VAL A 126 -11.16 -12.57 -2.75
N LEU A 127 -10.91 -11.28 -3.01
CA LEU A 127 -9.56 -10.77 -3.20
C LEU A 127 -8.72 -10.86 -1.91
N SER A 128 -9.32 -10.64 -0.75
CA SER A 128 -8.66 -10.82 0.55
C SER A 128 -8.27 -12.28 0.80
N VAL A 129 -9.16 -13.24 0.50
CA VAL A 129 -8.84 -14.67 0.56
C VAL A 129 -7.69 -15.02 -0.38
N LEU A 130 -7.74 -14.55 -1.62
CA LEU A 130 -6.68 -14.80 -2.61
C LEU A 130 -5.36 -14.12 -2.24
N CYS A 131 -5.39 -12.98 -1.53
CA CYS A 131 -4.17 -12.37 -1.00
C CYS A 131 -3.45 -13.38 -0.12
N VAL A 132 -4.13 -13.91 0.90
CA VAL A 132 -3.56 -14.88 1.85
C VAL A 132 -3.06 -16.12 1.11
N LEU A 133 -3.87 -16.71 0.24
CA LEU A 133 -3.46 -17.92 -0.50
C LEU A 133 -2.27 -17.73 -1.44
N SER A 134 -2.07 -16.52 -1.96
CA SER A 134 -0.94 -16.22 -2.86
C SER A 134 0.43 -16.34 -2.17
N THR A 135 0.52 -16.32 -0.84
CA THR A 135 1.81 -16.48 -0.14
C THR A 135 2.28 -17.93 -0.14
N THR A 136 1.34 -18.88 -0.11
CA THR A 136 1.63 -20.31 0.08
C THR A 136 1.43 -21.14 -1.19
N THR A 137 0.62 -20.65 -2.14
CA THR A 137 0.21 -21.44 -3.31
C THR A 137 0.25 -20.65 -4.62
N GLU A 138 0.66 -21.32 -5.71
CA GLU A 138 0.50 -20.77 -7.06
C GLU A 138 -0.96 -20.87 -7.49
N LEU A 139 -1.57 -19.72 -7.79
CA LEU A 139 -2.99 -19.64 -8.10
C LEU A 139 -3.30 -19.89 -9.58
N PRO A 140 -4.28 -20.74 -9.92
CA PRO A 140 -4.70 -21.00 -11.29
C PRO A 140 -5.67 -19.90 -11.78
N TRP A 141 -5.15 -18.92 -12.51
CA TRP A 141 -5.97 -17.84 -13.06
C TRP A 141 -6.57 -18.20 -14.42
N SER A 142 -7.89 -18.38 -14.48
CA SER A 142 -8.62 -18.67 -15.72
C SER A 142 -9.92 -17.91 -15.81
N ASP A 143 -10.23 -17.37 -16.98
CA ASP A 143 -11.52 -16.71 -17.29
C ASP A 143 -12.61 -17.71 -17.76
N GLY A 144 -12.40 -19.01 -17.51
CA GLY A 144 -13.25 -20.11 -17.96
C GLY A 144 -13.00 -20.59 -19.39
N VAL A 145 -12.31 -19.81 -20.23
CA VAL A 145 -12.01 -20.16 -21.64
C VAL A 145 -10.51 -20.36 -21.85
N LYS A 146 -9.68 -19.52 -21.23
CA LYS A 146 -8.22 -19.59 -21.30
C LYS A 146 -7.59 -19.34 -19.92
N MET A 147 -6.35 -19.81 -19.78
CA MET A 147 -5.49 -19.37 -18.69
C MET A 147 -5.03 -17.95 -18.97
N LEU A 148 -5.09 -17.08 -17.96
CA LEU A 148 -4.59 -15.72 -18.05
C LEU A 148 -3.06 -15.72 -17.89
N SER A 149 -2.38 -14.94 -18.72
CA SER A 149 -0.98 -14.59 -18.45
C SER A 149 -0.89 -13.69 -17.21
N GLN A 150 0.29 -13.68 -16.58
CA GLN A 150 0.54 -12.84 -15.41
C GLN A 150 0.35 -11.34 -15.71
N GLU A 151 0.70 -10.90 -16.91
CA GLU A 151 0.50 -9.51 -17.35
C GLU A 151 -0.99 -9.17 -17.53
N GLU A 152 -1.77 -10.03 -18.19
CA GLU A 152 -3.23 -9.84 -18.34
C GLU A 152 -3.93 -9.76 -16.98
N LEU A 153 -3.53 -10.64 -16.04
CA LEU A 153 -4.06 -10.64 -14.68
C LEU A 153 -3.73 -9.34 -13.94
N LEU A 154 -2.46 -8.91 -13.97
CA LEU A 154 -2.02 -7.69 -13.32
C LEU A 154 -2.76 -6.46 -13.87
N LEU A 155 -2.91 -6.37 -15.19
CA LEU A 155 -3.67 -5.28 -15.83
C LEU A 155 -5.14 -5.29 -15.40
N HIS A 156 -5.76 -6.47 -15.34
CA HIS A 156 -7.15 -6.60 -14.92
C HIS A 156 -7.36 -6.13 -13.47
N LEU A 157 -6.55 -6.65 -12.53
CA LEU A 157 -6.67 -6.30 -11.12
C LEU A 157 -6.25 -4.85 -10.84
N LEU A 158 -5.29 -4.32 -11.58
CA LEU A 158 -4.91 -2.91 -11.47
C LEU A 158 -6.03 -1.99 -11.94
N ALA A 159 -6.68 -2.31 -13.07
CA ALA A 159 -7.85 -1.59 -13.53
C ALA A 159 -9.01 -1.66 -12.52
N LEU A 160 -9.20 -2.83 -11.87
CA LEU A 160 -10.17 -2.97 -10.79
C LEU A 160 -9.85 -2.03 -9.62
N ALA A 161 -8.60 -2.00 -9.15
CA ALA A 161 -8.19 -1.13 -8.05
C ALA A 161 -8.39 0.35 -8.38
N GLN A 162 -8.04 0.78 -9.60
CA GLN A 162 -8.23 2.16 -10.08
C GLN A 162 -9.70 2.57 -10.15
N ASN A 163 -10.58 1.65 -10.55
CA ASN A 163 -12.01 1.94 -10.72
C ASN A 163 -12.82 1.80 -9.42
N SER A 164 -12.21 1.33 -8.34
CA SER A 164 -12.90 1.00 -7.08
C SER A 164 -12.66 2.00 -5.96
N THR A 165 -12.16 3.21 -6.24
CA THR A 165 -11.84 4.24 -5.22
C THR A 165 -13.02 4.67 -4.35
N HIS A 166 -14.26 4.43 -4.80
CA HIS A 166 -15.49 4.67 -4.05
C HIS A 166 -15.78 3.61 -2.97
N SER A 167 -15.07 2.48 -2.98
CA SER A 167 -15.18 1.40 -2.00
C SER A 167 -13.79 1.12 -1.41
N VAL A 168 -13.56 1.63 -0.20
CA VAL A 168 -12.26 1.51 0.49
C VAL A 168 -11.86 0.04 0.62
N GLU A 169 -12.77 -0.84 1.04
CA GLU A 169 -12.52 -2.28 1.19
C GLU A 169 -12.07 -2.95 -0.11
N LEU A 170 -12.81 -2.72 -1.21
CA LEU A 170 -12.50 -3.32 -2.51
C LEU A 170 -11.20 -2.76 -3.08
N HIS A 171 -11.00 -1.44 -2.99
CA HIS A 171 -9.77 -0.79 -3.42
C HIS A 171 -8.55 -1.35 -2.69
N CYS A 172 -8.62 -1.46 -1.35
CA CYS A 172 -7.53 -2.00 -0.54
C CYS A 172 -7.26 -3.47 -0.84
N ALA A 173 -8.30 -4.30 -0.95
CA ALA A 173 -8.14 -5.72 -1.25
C ALA A 173 -7.52 -5.95 -2.64
N ALA A 174 -8.00 -5.21 -3.65
CA ALA A 174 -7.46 -5.29 -5.01
C ALA A 174 -5.99 -4.84 -5.07
N LEU A 175 -5.65 -3.69 -4.48
CA LEU A 175 -4.29 -3.17 -4.51
C LEU A 175 -3.32 -4.04 -3.69
N THR A 176 -3.77 -4.62 -2.58
CA THR A 176 -2.99 -5.58 -1.80
C THR A 176 -2.64 -6.81 -2.65
N LEU A 177 -3.63 -7.38 -3.36
CA LEU A 177 -3.40 -8.56 -4.20
C LEU A 177 -2.45 -8.24 -5.36
N VAL A 178 -2.70 -7.13 -6.08
CA VAL A 178 -1.83 -6.68 -7.17
C VAL A 178 -0.39 -6.53 -6.68
N SER A 179 -0.20 -5.91 -5.51
CA SER A 179 1.13 -5.68 -4.94
C SER A 179 1.84 -6.99 -4.61
N ARG A 180 1.13 -7.99 -4.06
CA ARG A 180 1.69 -9.34 -3.85
C ARG A 180 2.14 -9.99 -5.16
N LEU A 181 1.32 -9.90 -6.21
CA LEU A 181 1.66 -10.45 -7.53
C LEU A 181 2.83 -9.71 -8.19
N VAL A 182 2.96 -8.39 -7.98
CA VAL A 182 4.13 -7.60 -8.41
C VAL A 182 5.40 -8.09 -7.71
N VAL A 183 5.36 -8.32 -6.39
CA VAL A 183 6.49 -8.88 -5.65
C VAL A 183 6.91 -10.24 -6.20
N GLN A 184 5.95 -11.13 -6.48
CA GLN A 184 6.23 -12.44 -7.09
C GLN A 184 6.84 -12.33 -8.49
N LEU A 185 6.32 -11.43 -9.33
CA LEU A 185 6.83 -11.15 -10.67
C LEU A 185 8.29 -10.70 -10.62
N VAL A 186 8.58 -9.69 -9.79
CA VAL A 186 9.92 -9.10 -9.66
C VAL A 186 10.89 -10.11 -9.08
N SER A 187 10.46 -10.91 -8.10
CA SER A 187 11.31 -11.94 -7.47
C SER A 187 11.66 -13.07 -8.45
N SER A 188 10.71 -13.45 -9.31
CA SER A 188 10.90 -14.54 -10.29
C SER A 188 11.71 -14.11 -11.51
N ASN A 189 11.60 -12.82 -11.91
CA ASN A 189 12.29 -12.28 -13.08
C ASN A 189 12.77 -10.83 -12.86
N PRO A 190 13.83 -10.61 -12.07
CA PRO A 190 14.28 -9.28 -11.68
C PRO A 190 14.78 -8.42 -12.86
N GLN A 191 15.25 -9.04 -13.93
CA GLN A 191 15.75 -8.33 -15.12
C GLN A 191 14.66 -8.03 -16.15
N GLY A 192 13.63 -8.89 -16.26
CA GLY A 192 12.54 -8.71 -17.21
C GLY A 192 11.34 -7.92 -16.66
N ALA A 193 11.25 -7.73 -15.34
CA ALA A 193 10.17 -6.98 -14.70
C ALA A 193 10.05 -5.55 -15.23
N SER A 194 11.16 -4.88 -15.52
CA SER A 194 11.18 -3.50 -16.04
C SER A 194 10.52 -3.32 -17.42
N ALA A 195 10.33 -4.40 -18.17
CA ALA A 195 9.61 -4.38 -19.45
C ALA A 195 8.08 -4.43 -19.29
N VAL A 196 7.58 -4.71 -18.09
CA VAL A 196 6.15 -4.88 -17.84
C VAL A 196 5.51 -3.50 -17.63
N ALA A 197 4.73 -3.07 -18.62
CA ALA A 197 4.15 -1.73 -18.68
C ALA A 197 3.27 -1.37 -17.46
N CYS A 198 2.67 -2.36 -16.81
CA CYS A 198 1.77 -2.14 -15.67
C CYS A 198 2.50 -1.79 -14.35
N LEU A 199 3.81 -2.02 -14.25
CA LEU A 199 4.55 -1.74 -13.01
C LEU A 199 4.64 -0.25 -12.69
N GLY A 200 4.82 0.60 -13.70
CA GLY A 200 4.80 2.05 -13.50
C GLY A 200 3.42 2.55 -13.05
N GLN A 201 2.35 1.98 -13.60
CA GLN A 201 0.97 2.31 -13.22
C GLN A 201 0.64 1.85 -11.80
N TRP A 202 1.11 0.67 -11.40
CA TRP A 202 1.01 0.18 -10.03
C TRP A 202 1.74 1.11 -9.06
N GLY A 203 3.00 1.47 -9.36
CA GLY A 203 3.77 2.37 -8.51
C GLY A 203 3.11 3.73 -8.32
N ALA A 204 2.55 4.31 -9.40
CA ALA A 204 1.80 5.56 -9.33
C ALA A 204 0.54 5.42 -8.46
N LEU A 205 -0.19 4.30 -8.56
CA LEU A 205 -1.38 4.04 -7.75
C LEU A 205 -1.03 3.92 -6.26
N VAL A 206 0.02 3.16 -5.92
CA VAL A 206 0.51 3.06 -4.53
C VAL A 206 0.91 4.45 -3.99
N CYS A 207 1.60 5.26 -4.80
CA CYS A 207 1.96 6.62 -4.39
C CYS A 207 0.73 7.49 -4.08
N ALA A 208 -0.33 7.39 -4.90
CA ALA A 208 -1.57 8.13 -4.68
C ALA A 208 -2.30 7.71 -3.39
N CYS A 209 -2.21 6.44 -3.01
CA CYS A 209 -2.76 5.93 -1.75
C CYS A 209 -2.04 6.43 -0.49
N CYS A 210 -0.90 7.10 -0.64
CA CYS A 210 -0.11 7.64 0.47
C CYS A 210 -0.34 9.14 0.69
N SER A 211 -1.29 9.77 -0.02
CA SER A 211 -1.58 11.20 0.15
C SER A 211 -2.29 11.46 1.48
N GLU A 212 -2.13 12.67 2.01
CA GLU A 212 -2.67 13.07 3.33
C GLU A 212 -4.20 12.96 3.38
N GLU A 213 -4.86 13.20 2.25
CA GLU A 213 -6.32 13.22 2.11
C GLU A 213 -6.95 11.82 2.04
N GLN A 214 -6.14 10.76 1.96
CA GLN A 214 -6.65 9.39 1.89
C GLN A 214 -7.21 8.93 3.25
N PRO A 215 -8.26 8.09 3.25
CA PRO A 215 -8.72 7.41 4.46
C PRO A 215 -7.58 6.64 5.14
N VAL A 216 -7.60 6.57 6.47
CA VAL A 216 -6.57 5.91 7.28
C VAL A 216 -6.39 4.45 6.85
N GLU A 217 -7.47 3.74 6.50
CA GLU A 217 -7.43 2.36 6.02
C GLU A 217 -6.64 2.21 4.71
N VAL A 218 -6.77 3.18 3.80
CA VAL A 218 -6.01 3.21 2.54
C VAL A 218 -4.54 3.48 2.81
N LYS A 219 -4.22 4.41 3.72
CA LYS A 219 -2.83 4.70 4.11
C LYS A 219 -2.17 3.50 4.81
N LEU A 220 -2.90 2.82 5.70
CA LEU A 220 -2.45 1.59 6.35
C LEU A 220 -2.18 0.46 5.35
N MET A 221 -3.07 0.29 4.35
CA MET A 221 -2.83 -0.65 3.26
C MET A 221 -1.57 -0.28 2.48
N ALA A 222 -1.38 0.99 2.14
CA ALA A 222 -0.24 1.45 1.37
C ALA A 222 1.07 1.26 2.14
N ALA A 223 1.09 1.53 3.44
CA ALA A 223 2.21 1.22 4.34
C ALA A 223 2.57 -0.26 4.27
N LYS A 224 1.60 -1.16 4.49
CA LYS A 224 1.82 -2.62 4.44
C LYS A 224 2.32 -3.09 3.07
N VAL A 225 1.81 -2.50 1.98
CA VAL A 225 2.29 -2.77 0.62
C VAL A 225 3.76 -2.36 0.46
N LEU A 226 4.15 -1.16 0.89
CA LEU A 226 5.52 -0.67 0.80
C LEU A 226 6.48 -1.50 1.65
N VAL A 227 6.07 -1.87 2.87
CA VAL A 227 6.81 -2.76 3.77
C VAL A 227 7.08 -4.10 3.09
N ASN A 228 6.04 -4.76 2.56
CA ASN A 228 6.17 -6.05 1.88
C ASN A 228 7.01 -5.98 0.59
N CYS A 229 7.03 -4.82 -0.08
CA CYS A 229 7.83 -4.58 -1.28
C CYS A 229 9.28 -4.15 -0.98
N THR A 230 9.66 -3.95 0.28
CA THR A 230 10.94 -3.30 0.63
C THR A 230 12.15 -4.09 0.12
N ALA A 231 12.19 -5.40 0.39
CA ALA A 231 13.32 -6.27 -0.01
C ALA A 231 13.42 -6.45 -1.53
N THR A 232 12.28 -6.57 -2.21
CA THR A 232 12.21 -7.01 -3.61
C THR A 232 12.17 -5.86 -4.60
N VAL A 233 11.62 -4.71 -4.19
CA VAL A 233 11.41 -3.54 -5.04
C VAL A 233 12.26 -2.36 -4.58
N LEU A 234 12.05 -1.86 -3.35
CA LEU A 234 12.64 -0.58 -2.90
C LEU A 234 14.16 -0.65 -2.73
N THR A 235 14.67 -1.78 -2.26
CA THR A 235 16.10 -2.00 -1.98
C THR A 235 16.79 -2.89 -3.03
N SER A 236 16.10 -3.16 -4.15
CA SER A 236 16.62 -4.00 -5.23
C SER A 236 17.85 -3.38 -5.90
N SER A 237 18.86 -4.20 -6.21
CA SER A 237 20.06 -3.76 -6.93
C SER A 237 19.81 -3.41 -8.40
N HIS A 238 18.65 -3.80 -8.97
CA HIS A 238 18.39 -3.74 -10.42
C HIS A 238 17.29 -2.76 -10.84
N LEU A 239 16.78 -1.92 -9.93
CA LEU A 239 15.75 -0.90 -10.20
C LEU A 239 14.59 -1.43 -11.09
N PRO A 240 13.79 -2.41 -10.61
CA PRO A 240 12.78 -3.08 -11.42
C PRO A 240 11.70 -2.14 -11.98
N LEU A 241 11.43 -1.02 -11.30
CA LEU A 241 10.46 0.01 -11.75
C LEU A 241 11.13 1.18 -12.48
N GLY A 242 12.45 1.18 -12.62
CA GLY A 242 13.23 2.37 -12.95
C GLY A 242 13.40 3.34 -11.77
N LEU A 243 14.29 4.32 -11.95
CA LEU A 243 14.69 5.25 -10.89
C LEU A 243 13.50 6.10 -10.40
N THR A 244 12.78 6.75 -11.33
CA THR A 244 11.71 7.70 -10.99
C THR A 244 10.64 7.06 -10.11
N THR A 245 10.04 5.95 -10.55
CA THR A 245 8.98 5.28 -9.79
C THR A 245 9.47 4.73 -8.45
N THR A 246 10.69 4.19 -8.41
CA THR A 246 11.29 3.70 -7.15
C THR A 246 11.47 4.84 -6.15
N VAL A 247 11.98 5.99 -6.61
CA VAL A 247 12.17 7.18 -5.77
C VAL A 247 10.83 7.77 -5.32
N SER A 248 9.80 7.77 -6.16
CA SER A 248 8.45 8.16 -5.76
C SER A 248 7.89 7.28 -4.64
N LEU A 249 8.06 5.95 -4.71
CA LEU A 249 7.65 5.05 -3.64
C LEU A 249 8.41 5.30 -2.34
N TRP A 250 9.71 5.60 -2.42
CA TRP A 250 10.49 6.03 -1.24
C TRP A 250 9.95 7.34 -0.64
N ARG A 251 9.57 8.31 -1.48
CA ARG A 251 8.93 9.54 -1.02
C ARG A 251 7.64 9.22 -0.26
N SER A 252 6.80 8.38 -0.84
CA SER A 252 5.53 7.94 -0.24
C SER A 252 5.73 7.24 1.10
N LEU A 253 6.74 6.36 1.23
CA LEU A 253 7.10 5.75 2.50
C LEU A 253 7.48 6.81 3.55
N PHE A 254 8.28 7.81 3.17
CA PHE A 254 8.67 8.88 4.08
C PHE A 254 7.51 9.81 4.44
N THR A 255 6.53 9.99 3.55
CA THR A 255 5.27 10.66 3.88
C THR A 255 4.52 9.89 4.96
N LEU A 256 4.35 8.57 4.81
CA LEU A 256 3.64 7.74 5.80
C LEU A 256 4.35 7.66 7.16
N LEU A 257 5.69 7.67 7.20
CA LEU A 257 6.46 7.74 8.45
C LEU A 257 6.28 9.06 9.21
N GLN A 258 5.74 10.07 8.55
CA GLN A 258 5.45 11.40 9.10
C GLN A 258 3.94 11.67 9.15
N ASP A 259 3.10 10.64 9.02
CA ASP A 259 1.64 10.79 9.08
C ASP A 259 1.18 11.22 10.49
N GLU A 260 0.07 11.94 10.57
CA GLU A 260 -0.52 12.31 11.86
C GLU A 260 -1.06 11.09 12.63
N ASP A 261 -1.50 10.06 11.90
CA ASP A 261 -2.00 8.82 12.47
C ASP A 261 -0.84 7.92 12.97
N GLU A 262 -0.91 7.51 14.24
CA GLU A 262 0.11 6.68 14.89
C GLU A 262 0.20 5.29 14.26
N ASP A 263 -0.94 4.66 13.97
CA ASP A 263 -0.98 3.31 13.39
C ASP A 263 -0.37 3.30 11.98
N VAL A 264 -0.59 4.37 11.21
CA VAL A 264 0.04 4.54 9.88
C VAL A 264 1.56 4.64 9.97
N ARG A 265 2.07 5.47 10.89
CA ARG A 265 3.52 5.62 11.10
C ARG A 265 4.18 4.34 11.58
N ASP A 266 3.56 3.66 12.54
CA ASP A 266 4.08 2.41 13.10
C ASP A 266 4.07 1.31 12.05
N SER A 267 2.98 1.18 11.28
CA SER A 267 2.89 0.24 10.15
C SER A 267 3.96 0.53 9.09
N ALA A 268 4.21 1.81 8.76
CA ALA A 268 5.26 2.17 7.82
C ALA A 268 6.67 1.85 8.36
N CYS A 269 6.88 1.97 9.67
CA CYS A 269 8.17 1.76 10.34
C CYS A 269 8.73 0.34 10.14
N ASP A 270 7.85 -0.65 10.01
CA ASP A 270 8.19 -2.07 9.82
C ASP A 270 9.00 -2.34 8.53
N PHE A 271 9.12 -1.37 7.62
CA PHE A 271 9.96 -1.50 6.43
C PHE A 271 11.42 -1.83 6.81
N ILE A 272 11.92 -1.30 7.93
CA ILE A 272 13.28 -1.53 8.42
C ILE A 272 13.56 -3.03 8.57
N CYS A 273 12.59 -3.79 9.09
CA CYS A 273 12.70 -5.24 9.30
C CYS A 273 12.85 -6.02 7.98
N ASN A 274 12.39 -5.43 6.87
CA ASN A 274 12.44 -6.03 5.54
C ASN A 274 13.65 -5.55 4.71
N VAL A 275 14.50 -4.68 5.26
CA VAL A 275 15.74 -4.26 4.58
C VAL A 275 16.78 -5.40 4.64
N PRO A 276 17.39 -5.81 3.50
CA PRO A 276 18.46 -6.79 3.50
C PRO A 276 19.62 -6.42 4.43
N ALA A 277 20.08 -7.37 5.25
CA ALA A 277 21.11 -7.13 6.26
C ALA A 277 22.43 -6.57 5.69
N SER A 278 22.73 -6.82 4.41
CA SER A 278 23.90 -6.26 3.71
C SER A 278 23.84 -4.74 3.50
N LEU A 279 22.64 -4.15 3.60
CA LEU A 279 22.41 -2.71 3.38
C LEU A 279 22.29 -1.93 4.69
N LEU A 280 21.98 -2.61 5.79
CA LEU A 280 21.86 -2.02 7.12
C LEU A 280 23.24 -1.78 7.75
N SER A 281 23.36 -0.69 8.51
CA SER A 281 24.45 -0.53 9.48
C SER A 281 24.23 -1.44 10.70
N THR A 282 25.31 -1.86 11.35
CA THR A 282 25.31 -2.77 12.52
C THR A 282 24.36 -2.36 13.65
N ASP A 283 24.06 -1.06 13.75
CA ASP A 283 23.30 -0.49 14.87
C ASP A 283 21.77 -0.60 14.68
N VAL A 284 21.30 -1.03 13.50
CA VAL A 284 19.87 -1.09 13.11
C VAL A 284 19.42 -2.52 12.78
N THR A 285 20.33 -3.49 12.70
CA THR A 285 19.99 -4.87 12.34
C THR A 285 19.21 -5.57 13.45
N GLY A 286 17.95 -5.92 13.19
CA GLY A 286 17.15 -6.80 14.06
C GLY A 286 16.50 -6.15 15.28
N ALA A 287 16.43 -4.82 15.33
CA ALA A 287 15.71 -4.08 16.37
C ALA A 287 14.41 -3.49 15.82
N SER A 288 13.33 -3.53 16.60
CA SER A 288 12.17 -2.66 16.37
C SER A 288 12.61 -1.21 16.61
N VAL A 289 12.30 -0.34 15.66
CA VAL A 289 12.75 1.05 15.63
C VAL A 289 11.51 1.94 15.74
N CYS A 290 11.64 3.15 16.26
CA CYS A 290 10.54 4.12 16.24
C CYS A 290 10.50 4.89 14.90
N PRO A 291 9.33 5.42 14.48
CA PRO A 291 9.18 6.07 13.17
C PRO A 291 10.23 7.16 12.85
N PRO A 292 10.64 8.06 13.77
CA PRO A 292 11.68 9.07 13.49
C PRO A 292 13.05 8.48 13.18
N VAL A 293 13.43 7.37 13.84
CA VAL A 293 14.71 6.70 13.60
C VAL A 293 14.64 5.90 12.30
N ALA A 294 13.49 5.30 11.99
CA ALA A 294 13.25 4.64 10.71
C ALA A 294 13.30 5.62 9.53
N LEU A 295 12.79 6.84 9.71
CA LEU A 295 12.91 7.92 8.73
C LEU A 295 14.37 8.30 8.47
N ASP A 296 15.17 8.48 9.54
CA ASP A 296 16.59 8.81 9.41
C ASP A 296 17.40 7.69 8.71
N ALA A 297 17.18 6.46 9.14
CA ALA A 297 17.80 5.28 8.55
C ALA A 297 17.36 5.08 7.08
N GLY A 298 16.08 5.31 6.78
CA GLY A 298 15.52 5.21 5.43
C GLY A 298 16.13 6.20 4.46
N VAL A 299 16.26 7.48 4.84
CA VAL A 299 16.90 8.49 3.97
C VAL A 299 18.38 8.16 3.74
N GLY A 300 19.10 7.75 4.78
CA GLY A 300 20.49 7.31 4.65
C GLY A 300 20.64 6.07 3.76
N LEU A 301 19.72 5.11 3.86
CA LEU A 301 19.65 3.93 3.00
C LEU A 301 19.39 4.31 1.54
N LEU A 302 18.44 5.21 1.27
CA LEU A 302 18.17 5.70 -0.08
C LEU A 302 19.40 6.36 -0.72
N CYS A 303 20.15 7.17 0.05
CA CYS A 303 21.41 7.73 -0.43
C CYS A 303 22.43 6.64 -0.83
N ARG A 304 22.60 5.60 -0.01
CA ARG A 304 23.46 4.45 -0.36
C ARG A 304 22.96 3.69 -1.58
N LEU A 305 21.65 3.55 -1.73
CA LEU A 305 21.06 2.92 -2.91
C LEU A 305 21.37 3.72 -4.19
N PHE A 306 21.35 5.06 -4.14
CA PHE A 306 21.79 5.87 -5.29
C PHE A 306 23.26 5.62 -5.66
N GLU A 307 24.14 5.39 -4.70
CA GLU A 307 25.53 4.99 -4.95
C GLU A 307 25.59 3.61 -5.62
N LEU A 308 24.85 2.63 -5.09
CA LEU A 308 24.78 1.26 -5.62
C LEU A 308 24.21 1.21 -7.04
N TRP A 309 23.22 2.04 -7.34
CA TRP A 309 22.62 2.15 -8.67
C TRP A 309 23.47 2.97 -9.64
N GLY A 310 24.53 3.64 -9.16
CA GLY A 310 25.31 4.59 -9.97
C GLY A 310 24.51 5.82 -10.40
N GLN A 311 23.48 6.19 -9.64
CA GLN A 311 22.53 7.28 -9.94
C GLN A 311 22.66 8.46 -8.97
N VAL A 312 23.84 8.66 -8.37
CA VAL A 312 24.08 9.74 -7.38
C VAL A 312 23.64 11.12 -7.87
N PRO A 313 23.98 11.57 -9.10
CA PRO A 313 23.58 12.91 -9.54
C PRO A 313 22.05 13.05 -9.71
N ALA A 314 21.39 12.04 -10.29
CA ALA A 314 19.94 12.03 -10.46
C ALA A 314 19.22 11.93 -9.11
N GLY A 315 19.72 11.11 -8.19
CA GLY A 315 19.21 10.98 -6.83
C GLY A 315 19.36 12.27 -6.04
N ALA A 316 20.51 12.94 -6.13
CA ALA A 316 20.71 14.23 -5.47
C ALA A 316 19.75 15.31 -6.01
N LEU A 317 19.49 15.34 -7.32
CA LEU A 317 18.50 16.25 -7.90
C LEU A 317 17.08 15.95 -7.41
N ALA A 318 16.67 14.67 -7.38
CA ALA A 318 15.36 14.28 -6.85
C ALA A 318 15.20 14.66 -5.37
N LEU A 319 16.22 14.42 -4.53
CA LEU A 319 16.18 14.83 -3.12
C LEU A 319 16.23 16.36 -2.95
N THR A 320 16.82 17.09 -3.90
CA THR A 320 16.80 18.56 -3.90
C THR A 320 15.41 19.10 -4.23
N GLU A 321 14.69 18.47 -5.16
CA GLU A 321 13.27 18.76 -5.41
C GLU A 321 12.44 18.58 -4.15
N TRP A 322 12.72 17.52 -3.37
CA TRP A 322 12.04 17.29 -2.09
C TRP A 322 12.39 18.34 -1.03
N LEU A 323 13.64 18.85 -1.04
CA LEU A 323 14.06 19.94 -0.17
C LEU A 323 13.32 21.24 -0.45
N LEU A 324 13.09 21.58 -1.73
CA LEU A 324 12.30 22.76 -2.11
C LEU A 324 10.82 22.60 -1.68
N GLY A 325 10.31 21.37 -1.75
CA GLY A 325 8.94 21.01 -1.43
C GLY A 325 7.97 21.34 -2.57
N ASP A 326 6.73 20.86 -2.46
CA ASP A 326 5.72 21.11 -3.50
C ASP A 326 5.16 22.54 -3.33
N GLU A 327 5.26 23.36 -4.37
CA GLU A 327 5.00 24.81 -4.26
C GLU A 327 3.52 25.20 -4.10
N GLU A 328 2.57 24.32 -4.41
CA GLU A 328 1.17 24.73 -4.66
C GLU A 328 0.08 24.02 -3.84
N ALA A 329 0.36 22.91 -3.14
CA ALA A 329 -0.75 22.09 -2.61
C ALA A 329 -1.29 22.49 -1.21
N ASN A 330 -0.54 23.20 -0.37
CA ASN A 330 -0.90 23.26 1.07
C ASN A 330 -0.79 24.66 1.72
N TYR A 331 -0.86 25.74 0.94
CA TYR A 331 -0.61 27.08 1.48
C TYR A 331 -1.78 28.07 1.38
N GLU A 332 -2.74 27.83 0.48
CA GLU A 332 -4.01 28.58 0.43
C GLU A 332 -5.03 28.00 1.42
N ALA A 333 -5.10 26.67 1.57
CA ALA A 333 -6.00 26.00 2.52
C ALA A 333 -5.72 26.40 3.98
N VAL A 334 -4.44 26.42 4.39
CA VAL A 334 -4.02 26.84 5.74
C VAL A 334 -4.27 28.34 5.98
N ALA A 335 -4.24 29.17 4.94
CA ALA A 335 -4.54 30.59 5.05
C ALA A 335 -6.05 30.85 5.21
N GLU A 336 -6.91 30.06 4.55
CA GLU A 336 -8.37 30.12 4.73
C GLU A 336 -8.80 29.58 6.09
N GLU A 337 -8.24 28.44 6.55
CA GLU A 337 -8.54 27.88 7.87
C GLU A 337 -8.13 28.84 9.00
N ALA A 338 -6.93 29.41 8.93
CA ALA A 338 -6.45 30.42 9.88
C ALA A 338 -7.26 31.72 9.86
N SER A 339 -7.97 32.03 8.76
CA SER A 339 -8.85 33.20 8.67
C SER A 339 -10.27 32.96 9.22
N SER A 340 -10.64 31.69 9.40
CA SER A 340 -11.98 31.25 9.80
C SER A 340 -12.09 30.84 11.27
N LEU A 341 -10.97 30.73 11.97
CA LEU A 341 -10.93 30.46 13.40
C LEU A 341 -11.23 31.75 14.17
N ASP A 342 -12.47 31.87 14.65
CA ASP A 342 -12.88 32.86 15.63
C ASP A 342 -11.97 32.73 16.88
N ASP A 343 -11.31 33.82 17.26
CA ASP A 343 -10.16 33.90 18.18
C ASP A 343 -10.41 33.41 19.65
N GLU A 344 -11.53 32.76 19.94
CA GLU A 344 -11.98 32.55 21.33
C GLU A 344 -12.02 31.08 21.83
N ASP A 345 -11.90 30.04 20.99
CA ASP A 345 -12.24 28.66 21.44
C ASP A 345 -11.13 27.59 21.49
N PHE A 346 -9.85 27.89 21.17
CA PHE A 346 -8.80 26.84 21.18
C PHE A 346 -7.53 27.22 21.95
N LEU A 347 -7.68 27.58 23.23
CA LEU A 347 -6.56 27.81 24.16
C LEU A 347 -5.71 26.56 24.48
N PHE A 348 -6.11 25.38 24.01
CA PHE A 348 -5.42 24.10 24.20
C PHE A 348 -5.15 23.32 22.92
N GLU A 349 -5.41 23.89 21.73
CA GLU A 349 -4.86 23.30 20.51
C GLU A 349 -3.34 23.44 20.54
N LYS A 350 -2.64 22.37 20.12
CA LYS A 350 -1.18 22.27 19.98
C LYS A 350 -0.69 23.51 19.22
N GLY A 351 -0.28 24.56 19.95
CA GLY A 351 -0.16 25.91 19.39
C GLY A 351 0.60 25.94 18.06
N GLY A 352 0.14 26.72 17.09
CA GLY A 352 0.58 26.69 15.68
C GLY A 352 2.09 26.83 15.41
N LEU A 353 2.90 27.12 16.44
CA LEU A 353 4.37 26.99 16.40
C LEU A 353 4.85 25.53 16.30
N ASN A 354 4.10 24.57 16.86
CA ASN A 354 4.44 23.14 16.78
C ASN A 354 4.23 22.54 15.39
N LEU A 355 3.35 23.12 14.56
CA LEU A 355 3.09 22.67 13.18
C LEU A 355 4.34 22.74 12.30
N TRP A 356 5.28 23.63 12.60
CA TRP A 356 6.46 23.88 11.76
C TRP A 356 7.72 23.16 12.25
N ALA A 357 7.68 22.54 13.43
CA ALA A 357 8.86 21.87 14.00
C ALA A 357 9.28 20.64 13.18
N GLU A 358 8.32 19.80 12.81
CA GLU A 358 8.55 18.57 12.05
C GLU A 358 9.04 18.86 10.61
N PRO A 359 8.42 19.77 9.83
CA PRO A 359 8.95 20.18 8.53
C PRO A 359 10.38 20.73 8.58
N VAL A 360 10.73 21.49 9.62
CA VAL A 360 12.10 22.02 9.80
C VAL A 360 13.08 20.87 10.08
N GLN A 361 12.70 19.89 10.90
CA GLN A 361 13.53 18.73 11.19
C GLN A 361 13.73 17.86 9.94
N TRP A 362 12.67 17.62 9.17
CA TRP A 362 12.73 16.91 7.89
C TRP A 362 13.72 17.56 6.92
N VAL A 363 13.62 18.87 6.71
CA VAL A 363 14.51 19.60 5.80
C VAL A 363 15.98 19.51 6.24
N LYS A 364 16.26 19.62 7.55
CA LYS A 364 17.62 19.47 8.08
C LYS A 364 18.16 18.05 7.92
N LEU A 365 17.33 17.05 8.18
CA LEU A 365 17.67 15.63 8.04
C LEU A 365 17.99 15.29 6.58
N LEU A 366 17.11 15.69 5.67
CA LEU A 366 17.26 15.48 4.24
C LEU A 366 18.52 16.17 3.71
N HIS A 367 18.73 17.45 4.04
CA HIS A 367 19.93 18.18 3.63
C HIS A 367 21.21 17.50 4.14
N ARG A 368 21.24 17.05 5.41
CA ARG A 368 22.40 16.36 5.98
C ARG A 368 22.80 15.13 5.17
N HIS A 369 21.83 14.30 4.79
CA HIS A 369 22.09 13.08 4.02
C HIS A 369 22.50 13.38 2.58
N VAL A 370 21.80 14.28 1.90
CA VAL A 370 22.15 14.72 0.53
C VAL A 370 23.56 15.31 0.50
N HIS A 371 23.89 16.17 1.47
CA HIS A 371 25.21 16.76 1.59
C HIS A 371 26.29 15.69 1.84
N SER A 372 26.01 14.68 2.68
CA SER A 372 26.93 13.56 2.91
C SER A 372 27.14 12.71 1.66
N LEU A 373 26.09 12.42 0.91
CA LEU A 373 26.14 11.73 -0.37
C LEU A 373 27.07 12.44 -1.36
N LEU A 374 26.93 13.78 -1.48
CA LEU A 374 27.77 14.59 -2.36
C LEU A 374 29.23 14.71 -1.89
N LEU A 375 29.50 14.66 -0.59
CA LEU A 375 30.87 14.63 -0.08
C LEU A 375 31.60 13.32 -0.39
N GLY A 376 30.87 12.19 -0.34
CA GLY A 376 31.40 10.87 -0.70
C GLY A 376 31.57 10.69 -2.21
N PHE A 377 30.77 11.42 -3.00
CA PHE A 377 30.79 11.35 -4.46
C PHE A 377 32.05 11.99 -5.06
N ARG A 378 32.97 11.14 -5.54
CA ARG A 378 34.04 11.59 -6.43
C ARG A 378 33.50 11.65 -7.85
N GLN A 379 33.31 12.85 -8.39
CA GLN A 379 32.99 13.00 -9.82
C GLN A 379 34.03 12.22 -10.64
N THR A 380 33.60 11.15 -11.33
CA THR A 380 34.37 10.61 -12.43
C THR A 380 34.45 11.70 -13.50
N PRO A 381 35.64 12.04 -14.04
CA PRO A 381 35.79 13.10 -15.02
C PRO A 381 35.07 12.73 -16.31
N GLY A 382 33.80 13.08 -16.38
CA GLY A 382 32.89 12.93 -17.51
C GLY A 382 32.01 14.16 -17.58
N VAL A 383 31.68 14.60 -18.78
CA VAL A 383 30.84 15.79 -18.98
C VAL A 383 29.43 15.47 -18.47
N PRO A 384 28.82 16.31 -17.60
CA PRO A 384 27.45 16.10 -17.16
C PRO A 384 26.50 16.09 -18.37
N GLY A 385 25.48 15.23 -18.31
CA GLY A 385 24.48 15.16 -19.37
C GLY A 385 23.74 16.49 -19.55
N GLN A 386 23.36 16.83 -20.78
CA GLN A 386 22.66 18.09 -21.07
C GLN A 386 21.37 18.24 -20.25
N ASP A 387 20.65 17.15 -20.03
CA ASP A 387 19.43 17.10 -19.22
C ASP A 387 19.70 17.42 -17.74
N GLN A 388 20.82 16.93 -17.20
CA GLN A 388 21.24 17.19 -15.82
C GLN A 388 21.56 18.68 -15.62
N VAL A 389 22.28 19.29 -16.56
CA VAL A 389 22.61 20.73 -16.52
C VAL A 389 21.34 21.57 -16.58
N HIS A 390 20.40 21.21 -17.45
CA HIS A 390 19.11 21.88 -17.54
C HIS A 390 18.33 21.77 -16.21
N GLN A 391 18.23 20.57 -15.63
CA GLN A 391 17.54 20.38 -14.35
C GLN A 391 18.19 21.16 -13.20
N ILE A 392 19.53 21.20 -13.12
CA ILE A 392 20.26 22.03 -12.15
C ILE A 392 19.91 23.51 -12.32
N GLN A 393 19.85 24.00 -13.57
CA GLN A 393 19.48 25.38 -13.85
C GLN A 393 18.04 25.68 -13.43
N THR A 394 17.09 24.83 -13.81
CA THR A 394 15.68 24.97 -13.44
C THR A 394 15.51 25.04 -11.92
N LEU A 395 16.04 24.05 -11.19
CA LEU A 395 15.94 24.01 -9.72
C LEU A 395 16.65 25.19 -9.06
N SER A 396 17.79 25.64 -9.62
CA SER A 396 18.48 26.82 -9.09
C SER A 396 17.68 28.09 -9.29
N THR A 397 17.02 28.26 -10.44
CA THR A 397 16.18 29.44 -10.69
C THR A 397 14.96 29.46 -9.77
N GLN A 398 14.34 28.30 -9.54
CA GLN A 398 13.23 28.15 -8.61
C GLN A 398 13.68 28.46 -7.18
N ALA A 399 14.77 27.85 -6.71
CA ALA A 399 15.29 28.09 -5.38
C ALA A 399 15.68 29.56 -5.16
N GLN A 400 16.30 30.22 -6.14
CA GLN A 400 16.60 31.66 -6.07
C GLN A 400 15.33 32.50 -5.98
N ALA A 401 14.32 32.21 -6.80
CA ALA A 401 13.04 32.92 -6.78
C ALA A 401 12.32 32.75 -5.43
N GLN A 402 12.29 31.53 -4.89
CA GLN A 402 11.68 31.21 -3.59
C GLN A 402 12.44 31.88 -2.43
N ALA A 403 13.77 31.89 -2.44
CA ALA A 403 14.56 32.57 -1.43
C ALA A 403 14.32 34.09 -1.45
N LEU A 404 14.34 34.70 -2.63
CA LEU A 404 14.19 36.15 -2.79
C LEU A 404 12.76 36.60 -2.45
N SER A 405 11.74 35.86 -2.89
CA SER A 405 10.35 36.15 -2.55
C SER A 405 10.08 35.99 -1.05
N SER A 406 10.60 34.93 -0.43
CA SER A 406 10.46 34.69 1.02
C SER A 406 11.18 35.75 1.84
N GLN A 407 12.39 36.16 1.43
CA GLN A 407 13.15 37.22 2.10
C GLN A 407 12.42 38.56 2.02
N ASN A 408 11.95 38.94 0.82
CA ASN A 408 11.18 40.18 0.65
C ASN A 408 9.90 40.18 1.50
N ALA A 409 9.22 39.04 1.58
CA ALA A 409 8.03 38.89 2.41
C ALA A 409 8.37 39.03 3.91
N LEU A 410 9.46 38.39 4.37
CA LEU A 410 9.95 38.54 5.75
C LEU A 410 10.30 39.98 6.08
N ASP A 411 10.97 40.70 5.17
CA ASP A 411 11.36 42.10 5.37
C ASP A 411 10.14 43.05 5.37
N SER A 412 9.03 42.63 4.75
CA SER A 412 7.77 43.37 4.75
C SER A 412 6.93 43.16 6.00
N LEU A 413 7.22 42.12 6.81
CA LEU A 413 6.51 41.86 8.05
C LEU A 413 6.81 42.96 9.09
N PRO A 414 5.82 43.33 9.92
CA PRO A 414 6.06 44.27 11.00
C PRO A 414 7.09 43.70 11.99
N ALA A 415 7.83 44.58 12.66
CA ALA A 415 8.81 44.18 13.67
C ALA A 415 8.07 43.52 14.86
N LEU A 416 8.08 42.19 14.90
CA LEU A 416 7.44 41.39 15.95
C LEU A 416 8.45 41.06 17.06
N PRO A 417 8.06 41.15 18.34
CA PRO A 417 8.83 40.54 19.43
C PRO A 417 9.05 39.05 19.17
N GLN A 418 10.19 38.49 19.62
CA GLN A 418 10.52 37.05 19.42
C GLN A 418 9.46 36.08 19.99
N PHE A 419 8.63 36.54 20.93
CA PHE A 419 7.55 35.75 21.53
C PHE A 419 6.21 35.88 20.76
N CYS A 420 6.14 36.74 19.76
CA CYS A 420 4.96 37.02 18.94
C CYS A 420 5.13 36.51 17.49
N LEU A 421 6.03 35.56 17.25
CA LEU A 421 6.25 35.00 15.92
C LEU A 421 4.95 34.39 15.40
N THR A 422 4.43 34.96 14.30
CA THR A 422 3.20 34.50 13.66
C THR A 422 3.45 33.22 12.88
N MET A 423 2.38 32.46 12.59
CA MET A 423 2.44 31.28 11.70
C MET A 423 3.02 31.64 10.33
N GLU A 424 2.69 32.83 9.82
CA GLU A 424 3.23 33.35 8.56
C GLU A 424 4.75 33.52 8.61
N HIS A 425 5.30 34.03 9.73
CA HIS A 425 6.75 34.17 9.89
C HIS A 425 7.46 32.80 9.88
N ALA A 426 6.94 31.81 10.63
CA ALA A 426 7.50 30.45 10.66
C ALA A 426 7.47 29.79 9.27
N ARG A 427 6.36 29.96 8.53
CA ARG A 427 6.21 29.48 7.16
C ARG A 427 7.25 30.09 6.20
N LEU A 428 7.41 31.41 6.24
CA LEU A 428 8.36 32.11 5.37
C LEU A 428 9.82 31.75 5.71
N LEU A 429 10.15 31.61 6.99
CA LEU A 429 11.47 31.12 7.41
C LEU A 429 11.74 29.71 6.90
N LEU A 430 10.77 28.79 6.98
CA LEU A 430 10.91 27.44 6.44
C LEU A 430 11.15 27.47 4.93
N ARG A 431 10.36 28.26 4.18
CA ARG A 431 10.54 28.41 2.72
C ARG A 431 11.92 28.96 2.36
N LEU A 432 12.38 30.00 3.06
CA LEU A 432 13.71 30.57 2.88
C LEU A 432 14.80 29.54 3.19
N GLN A 433 14.64 28.78 4.29
CA GLN A 433 15.60 27.74 4.69
C GLN A 433 15.67 26.62 3.66
N ARG A 434 14.53 26.12 3.16
CA ARG A 434 14.45 25.11 2.09
C ARG A 434 15.21 25.57 0.84
N ALA A 435 14.90 26.77 0.37
CA ALA A 435 15.53 27.36 -0.82
C ALA A 435 17.05 27.53 -0.64
N THR A 436 17.49 28.00 0.53
CA THR A 436 18.92 28.19 0.83
C THR A 436 19.66 26.85 0.83
N LEU A 437 19.14 25.83 1.51
CA LEU A 437 19.77 24.51 1.57
C LEU A 437 19.76 23.80 0.20
N ALA A 438 18.71 23.99 -0.59
CA ALA A 438 18.66 23.49 -1.96
C ALA A 438 19.75 24.14 -2.84
N LEU A 439 19.97 25.45 -2.73
CA LEU A 439 21.05 26.13 -3.44
C LEU A 439 22.44 25.61 -3.05
N GLU A 440 22.68 25.37 -1.75
CA GLU A 440 23.94 24.78 -1.27
C GLU A 440 24.22 23.40 -1.91
N VAL A 441 23.18 22.58 -2.08
CA VAL A 441 23.28 21.27 -2.74
C VAL A 441 23.54 21.43 -4.25
N LEU A 442 22.79 22.30 -4.92
CA LEU A 442 22.91 22.54 -6.36
C LEU A 442 24.28 23.10 -6.75
N ASP A 443 24.85 23.96 -5.93
CA ASP A 443 26.18 24.53 -6.16
C ASP A 443 27.29 23.47 -6.11
N LYS A 444 27.09 22.37 -5.38
CA LYS A 444 28.03 21.22 -5.37
C LYS A 444 27.86 20.25 -6.53
N LEU A 445 26.69 20.27 -7.18
CA LEU A 445 26.40 19.45 -8.36
C LEU A 445 26.89 20.09 -9.66
N ARG A 446 27.16 21.40 -9.65
CA ARG A 446 27.86 22.12 -10.72
C ARG A 446 29.33 21.79 -10.73
#